data_AF-A0A955UBV6-F1
#
_entry.id   AF-A0A955UBV6-F1
#
_cell.length_a   1.000
_cell.length_b   1.000
_cell.length_c   1.000
_cell.angle_alpha   90.00
_cell.angle_beta   90.00
_cell.angle_gamma   90.00
#
_symmetry.space_group_name_H-M   'P 1'
#
loop_
_entity.id
_entity.type
_entity.pdbx_description
1 polymer ?
#
loop_
_entity_poly.entity_id
_entity_poly.type
_entity_poly.pdbx_seq_one_letter_code
_entity_poly.pdbx_strand_id
1 'polypeptide(L)'
;MATPADKLAASLAVLKALQDEGRVALRASDLGRTHRERLLKAGFIKEVMKGWYIPCRPDEPPGESTSWYASFWAFCASYLESRFEENW
;
A
#
# COMPACT_ATOMS: atom_id res chain seq x y z
N MET A 1 19.90 -5.83 19.42
CA MET A 1 19.36 -6.17 18.08
C MET A 1 17.88 -5.83 18.06
N ALA A 2 17.37 -5.27 16.96
CA ALA A 2 15.93 -4.99 16.83
C ALA A 2 15.12 -6.29 16.71
N THR A 3 14.03 -6.39 17.48
CA THR A 3 13.11 -7.54 17.46
C THR A 3 12.31 -7.57 16.15
N PRO A 4 11.65 -8.70 15.80
CA PRO A 4 10.71 -8.74 14.68
C PRO A 4 9.59 -7.71 14.80
N ALA A 5 9.12 -7.42 16.02
CA ALA A 5 8.10 -6.41 16.29
C ALA A 5 8.62 -4.99 16.00
N ASP A 6 9.84 -4.65 16.44
CA ASP A 6 10.47 -3.34 16.14
C ASP A 6 10.59 -3.10 14.63
N LYS A 7 10.97 -4.16 13.89
CA LYS A 7 11.08 -4.10 12.43
C LYS A 7 9.72 -3.89 11.76
N LEU A 8 8.66 -4.52 12.27
CA LEU A 8 7.31 -4.31 11.76
C LEU A 8 6.82 -2.90 12.07
N ALA A 9 7.02 -2.41 13.30
CA ALA A 9 6.70 -1.05 13.69
C ALA A 9 7.38 -0.01 12.78
N ALA A 10 8.65 -0.21 12.44
CA ALA A 10 9.36 0.65 11.49
C ALA A 10 8.71 0.65 10.10
N SER A 11 8.25 -0.51 9.60
CA SER A 11 7.51 -0.57 8.33
C SER A 11 6.15 0.10 8.40
N LEU A 12 5.44 -0.03 9.53
CA LEU A 12 4.15 0.61 9.75
C LEU A 12 4.28 2.13 9.83
N ALA A 13 5.37 2.64 10.41
CA ALA A 13 5.65 4.08 10.41
C ALA A 13 5.79 4.64 8.98
N VAL A 14 6.49 3.93 8.09
CA VAL A 14 6.60 4.31 6.68
C VAL A 14 5.24 4.26 5.98
N LEU A 15 4.46 3.20 6.20
CA LEU A 15 3.11 3.11 5.64
C LEU A 15 2.21 4.25 6.13
N LYS A 16 2.27 4.57 7.42
CA LYS A 16 1.51 5.64 8.04
C LYS A 16 1.86 7.01 7.43
N ALA A 17 3.15 7.30 7.21
CA ALA A 17 3.55 8.55 6.57
C ALA A 17 2.89 8.73 5.18
N LEU A 18 2.86 7.66 4.37
CA LEU A 18 2.19 7.70 3.06
C LEU A 18 0.68 7.88 3.19
N GLN A 19 0.05 7.26 4.19
CA GLN A 19 -1.39 7.42 4.46
C GLN A 19 -1.73 8.83 4.96
N ASP A 20 -0.89 9.41 5.82
CA ASP A 20 -1.07 10.76 6.36
C ASP A 20 -0.92 11.82 5.24
N GLU A 21 -0.16 11.52 4.17
CA GLU A 21 -0.13 12.31 2.92
C GLU A 21 -1.40 12.12 2.04
N GLY A 22 -2.35 11.28 2.47
CA GLY A 22 -3.55 10.95 1.70
C GLY A 22 -3.32 9.94 0.58
N ARG A 23 -2.14 9.30 0.50
CA ARG A 23 -1.85 8.31 -0.54
C ARG A 23 -2.56 6.99 -0.24
N VAL A 24 -3.55 6.68 -1.09
CA VAL A 24 -4.26 5.39 -1.05
C VAL A 24 -3.63 4.38 -2.01
N ALA A 25 -3.09 4.86 -3.13
CA ALA A 25 -2.42 4.02 -4.12
C ALA A 25 -0.91 4.11 -3.94
N LEU A 26 -0.28 3.00 -3.57
CA LEU A 26 1.14 2.92 -3.25
C LEU A 26 1.87 2.22 -4.39
N ARG A 27 2.92 2.82 -4.95
CA ARG A 27 3.76 2.17 -5.95
C ARG A 27 4.88 1.41 -5.26
N ALA A 28 5.40 0.40 -5.96
CA ALA A 28 6.58 -0.33 -5.54
C ALA A 28 7.79 0.58 -5.25
N SER A 29 7.87 1.73 -5.93
CA SER A 29 8.93 2.73 -5.74
C SER A 29 8.74 3.60 -4.49
N ASP A 30 7.52 3.71 -3.96
CA ASP A 30 7.22 4.52 -2.76
C ASP A 30 7.62 3.80 -1.46
N LEU A 31 7.82 2.47 -1.51
CA LEU A 31 8.20 1.63 -0.39
C LEU A 31 9.52 0.89 -0.67
N GLY A 32 10.49 1.01 0.23
CA GLY A 32 11.69 0.16 0.16
C GLY A 32 11.33 -1.33 0.17
N ARG A 33 12.05 -2.16 -0.61
CA ARG A 33 11.77 -3.60 -0.78
C ARG A 33 11.50 -4.32 0.55
N THR A 34 12.33 -4.06 1.55
CA THR A 34 12.22 -4.64 2.89
C THR A 34 10.92 -4.26 3.61
N HIS A 35 10.47 -3.01 3.49
CA HIS A 35 9.22 -2.57 4.11
C HIS A 35 8.02 -3.18 3.39
N ARG A 36 8.05 -3.15 2.05
CA ARG A 36 7.02 -3.73 1.20
C ARG A 36 6.79 -5.22 1.49
N GLU A 37 7.85 -6.03 1.47
CA GLU A 37 7.75 -7.47 1.74
C GLU A 37 7.22 -7.75 3.15
N ARG A 38 7.62 -6.94 4.15
CA ARG A 38 7.15 -7.07 5.53
C ARG A 38 5.68 -6.70 5.68
N LEU A 39 5.23 -5.62 5.05
CA LEU A 39 3.84 -5.16 5.09
C LEU A 39 2.92 -6.11 4.34
N LEU A 40 3.35 -6.63 3.18
CA LEU A 40 2.63 -7.67 2.42
C LEU A 40 2.45 -8.93 3.26
N LYS A 41 3.53 -9.44 3.85
CA LYS A 41 3.49 -10.65 4.68
C LYS A 41 2.61 -10.47 5.92
N ALA A 42 2.56 -9.27 6.46
CA ALA A 42 1.75 -8.93 7.62
C ALA A 42 0.30 -8.51 7.27
N GLY A 43 -0.07 -8.45 5.98
CA GLY A 43 -1.44 -8.13 5.55
C GLY A 43 -1.84 -6.65 5.57
N PHE A 44 -0.90 -5.74 5.81
CA PHE A 44 -1.19 -4.29 5.87
C PHE A 44 -1.31 -3.63 4.49
N ILE A 45 -0.80 -4.29 3.46
CA ILE A 45 -0.96 -3.87 2.07
C ILE A 45 -1.27 -5.08 1.19
N LYS A 46 -1.99 -4.84 0.10
CA LYS A 46 -2.36 -5.86 -0.89
C LYS A 46 -1.97 -5.40 -2.28
N GLU A 47 -1.36 -6.30 -3.07
CA GLU A 47 -1.09 -6.01 -4.48
C GLU A 47 -2.39 -6.13 -5.29
N VAL A 48 -2.74 -5.05 -5.99
CA VAL A 48 -3.97 -4.98 -6.81
C VAL A 48 -3.66 -5.02 -8.30
N MET A 49 -2.47 -4.54 -8.67
CA MET A 49 -1.89 -4.60 -10.00
C MET A 49 -0.37 -4.69 -9.84
N LYS A 50 0.34 -5.28 -10.80
CA LYS A 50 1.80 -5.46 -10.70
C LYS A 50 2.50 -4.14 -10.36
N GLY A 51 3.16 -4.10 -9.21
CA GLY A 51 3.88 -2.93 -8.73
C GLY A 51 3.01 -1.84 -8.08
N TRP A 52 1.73 -2.11 -7.86
CA TRP A 52 0.76 -1.24 -7.20
C TRP A 52 0.09 -1.95 -6.04
N TYR A 53 0.00 -1.24 -4.92
CA TYR A 53 -0.51 -1.74 -3.66
C TYR A 53 -1.54 -0.77 -3.09
N ILE A 54 -2.47 -1.32 -2.32
CA ILE A 54 -3.38 -0.53 -1.49
C ILE A 54 -3.21 -0.92 -0.02
N PRO A 55 -3.41 0.00 0.93
CA PRO A 55 -3.58 -0.33 2.32
C PRO A 55 -4.78 -1.27 2.53
N CYS A 56 -4.63 -2.20 3.45
CA CYS A 56 -5.63 -3.20 3.78
C CYS A 56 -5.56 -3.50 5.28
N ARG A 57 -6.66 -3.97 5.85
CA ARG A 57 -6.67 -4.46 7.23
C ARG A 57 -6.03 -5.85 7.25
N PRO A 58 -5.08 -6.13 8.17
CA PRO A 58 -4.44 -7.44 8.24
C PRO A 58 -5.42 -8.59 8.57
N ASP A 59 -6.56 -8.25 9.19
CA ASP A 59 -7.63 -9.19 9.52
C ASP A 59 -8.65 -9.37 8.39
N GLU A 60 -8.46 -8.76 7.22
CA GLU A 60 -9.37 -8.91 6.08
C GLU A 60 -9.30 -10.36 5.53
N PRO A 61 -10.45 -11.08 5.48
CA PRO A 61 -10.49 -12.45 4.95
C PRO A 61 -9.95 -12.56 3.51
N PRO A 62 -9.31 -13.68 3.15
CA PRO A 62 -8.97 -13.95 1.76
C PRO A 62 -10.23 -13.92 0.87
N GLY A 63 -10.21 -13.09 -0.18
CA GLY A 63 -11.34 -12.91 -1.09
C GLY A 63 -12.23 -11.71 -0.78
N GLU A 64 -12.06 -11.05 0.36
CA GLU A 64 -12.72 -9.78 0.63
C GLU A 64 -12.19 -8.67 -0.30
N SER A 65 -13.14 -7.84 -0.74
CA SER A 65 -12.92 -6.75 -1.70
C SER A 65 -13.25 -5.39 -1.13
N THR A 66 -13.64 -5.31 0.14
CA THR A 66 -14.01 -4.07 0.83
C THR A 66 -12.89 -3.03 0.75
N SER A 67 -11.65 -3.42 1.06
CA SER A 67 -10.49 -2.51 0.95
C SER A 67 -10.24 -2.03 -0.49
N TRP A 68 -10.50 -2.88 -1.48
CA TRP A 68 -10.38 -2.52 -2.90
C TRP A 68 -11.46 -1.53 -3.33
N TYR A 69 -12.73 -1.79 -2.98
CA TYR A 69 -13.83 -0.89 -3.30
C TYR A 69 -13.65 0.50 -2.68
N ALA A 70 -13.19 0.57 -1.42
CA ALA A 70 -12.90 1.84 -0.76
C ALA A 70 -11.73 2.59 -1.42
N SER A 71 -10.79 1.87 -2.01
CA SER A 71 -9.56 2.43 -2.61
C SER A 71 -9.68 2.68 -4.12
N PHE A 72 -10.72 2.18 -4.77
CA PHE A 72 -10.82 2.09 -6.22
C PHE A 72 -10.66 3.45 -6.92
N TRP A 73 -11.40 4.46 -6.49
CA TRP A 73 -11.37 5.78 -7.14
C TRP A 73 -10.04 6.50 -6.95
N ALA A 74 -9.48 6.45 -5.73
CA ALA A 74 -8.17 7.03 -5.44
C ALA A 74 -7.05 6.31 -6.20
N PHE A 75 -7.18 5.00 -6.38
CA PHE A 75 -6.30 4.21 -7.24
C PHE A 75 -6.41 4.64 -8.71
N CYS A 76 -7.62 4.75 -9.26
CA CYS A 76 -7.80 5.19 -10.65
C CYS A 76 -7.19 6.59 -10.89
N ALA A 77 -7.44 7.55 -10.00
CA ALA A 77 -6.87 8.89 -10.11
C ALA A 77 -5.33 8.85 -10.13
N SER A 78 -4.72 8.19 -9.14
CA SER A 78 -3.26 8.09 -9.04
C SER A 78 -2.63 7.31 -10.20
N TYR A 79 -3.30 6.27 -10.68
CA TYR A 79 -2.84 5.45 -11.79
C TYR A 79 -2.88 6.22 -13.11
N LEU A 80 -3.99 6.93 -13.38
CA LEU A 80 -4.15 7.73 -14.59
C LEU A 80 -3.15 8.89 -14.61
N GLU A 81 -3.00 9.61 -13.51
CA GLU A 81 -1.99 10.66 -13.35
C GLU A 81 -0.57 10.11 -13.61
N SER A 82 -0.23 8.98 -13.00
CA SER A 82 1.09 8.36 -13.20
C SER A 82 1.32 7.81 -14.61
N ARG A 83 0.26 7.50 -15.38
CA ARG A 83 0.37 6.86 -16.69
C ARG A 83 0.30 7.84 -17.85
N PHE A 84 -0.52 8.88 -17.69
CA PHE A 84 -0.86 9.83 -18.74
C PHE A 84 -0.36 11.26 -18.43
N GLU A 85 -0.03 11.57 -17.17
CA GLU A 85 0.43 12.89 -16.73
C GLU A 85 -0.49 14.01 -17.25
N GLU A 86 -0.01 14.88 -18.14
CA GLU A 86 -0.79 15.97 -18.77
C GLU A 86 -1.52 15.55 -20.07
N ASN A 87 -1.38 14.30 -20.52
CA ASN A 87 -2.03 13.78 -21.73
C ASN A 87 -3.38 13.10 -21.46
N TRP A 88 -4.12 13.55 -20.44
CA TRP A 88 -5.45 13.04 -20.11
C TRP A 88 -6.57 13.95 -20.60
#